data_AF-A0A3C0SNY6-F1
#
_entry.id   AF-A0A3C0SNY6-F1
#
_cell.length_a   1.000
_cell.length_b   1.000
_cell.length_c   1.000
_cell.angle_alpha   90.00
_cell.angle_beta   90.00
_cell.angle_gamma   90.00
#
_symmetry.space_group_name_H-M   'P 1'
#
loop_
_entity.id
_entity.type
_entity.pdbx_description
1 polymer ?
#
loop_
_entity_poly.entity_id
_entity_poly.type
_entity_poly.pdbx_seq_one_letter_code
_entity_poly.pdbx_strand_id
1 'polypeptide(L)'
;MFQLIDEFRFYSGHIINFYGEDMELIKAFPPINIFYITIKDIQPSQFFVDMDKVKAIESFIKSEEDIIISLAKIKDSFISLDGHTRLYYAVSKGYSKVKGYLTEPGDYVDGFVE
;
A
#
# COMPACT_ATOMS: atom_id res chain seq x y z
N MET A 1 1.54 0.54 -23.66
CA MET A 1 2.46 -0.11 -22.70
C MET A 1 2.92 0.85 -21.61
N PHE A 2 3.63 1.94 -21.90
CA PHE A 2 4.10 2.85 -20.83
C PHE A 2 2.99 3.52 -20.03
N GLN A 3 1.90 3.96 -20.68
CA GLN A 3 0.71 4.46 -19.99
C GLN A 3 0.09 3.45 -19.02
N LEU A 4 0.07 2.16 -19.40
CA LEU A 4 -0.44 1.08 -18.54
C LEU A 4 0.46 0.86 -17.32
N ILE A 5 1.78 0.89 -17.50
CA ILE A 5 2.73 0.79 -16.39
C ILE A 5 2.56 1.98 -15.43
N ASP A 6 2.36 3.19 -15.96
CA ASP A 6 2.15 4.39 -15.16
C ASP A 6 0.81 4.34 -14.39
N GLU A 7 -0.27 3.89 -15.04
CA GLU A 7 -1.58 3.69 -14.41
C GLU A 7 -1.55 2.60 -13.34
N PHE A 8 -0.91 1.47 -13.60
CA PHE A 8 -0.71 0.43 -12.60
C PHE A 8 0.08 0.95 -11.39
N ARG A 9 1.18 1.67 -11.66
CA ARG A 9 2.06 2.18 -10.61
C ARG A 9 1.39 3.27 -9.77
N PHE A 10 0.41 4.00 -10.31
CA PHE A 10 -0.39 4.94 -9.53
C PHE A 10 -0.98 4.28 -8.26
N TYR A 11 -1.45 3.03 -8.36
CA TYR A 11 -1.98 2.26 -7.22
C TYR A 11 -0.92 1.43 -6.49
N SER A 12 0.29 1.31 -7.03
CA SER A 12 1.35 0.41 -6.55
C SER A 12 2.74 1.03 -6.66
N GLY A 13 2.91 2.24 -6.13
CA GLY A 13 4.12 3.05 -6.24
C GLY A 13 5.42 2.38 -5.75
N HIS A 14 5.30 1.35 -4.90
CA HIS A 14 6.40 0.52 -4.42
C HIS A 14 6.97 -0.45 -5.45
N ILE A 15 6.24 -0.73 -6.54
CA ILE A 15 6.74 -1.53 -7.65
C ILE A 15 7.53 -0.60 -8.59
N ILE A 16 8.85 -0.78 -8.60
CA ILE A 16 9.78 0.11 -9.31
C ILE A 16 10.40 -0.51 -10.56
N ASN A 17 10.34 -1.83 -10.73
CA ASN A 17 10.90 -2.52 -11.89
C ASN A 17 9.79 -3.32 -12.58
N PHE A 18 9.69 -3.16 -13.90
CA PHE A 18 8.73 -3.86 -14.75
C PHE A 18 9.51 -4.67 -15.78
N TYR A 19 9.22 -5.96 -15.85
CA TYR A 19 9.93 -6.90 -16.71
C TYR A 19 8.99 -7.48 -17.77
N GLY A 20 9.53 -7.79 -18.95
CA GLY A 20 8.84 -8.56 -19.98
C GLY A 20 8.81 -10.05 -19.66
N GLU A 21 8.15 -10.82 -20.52
CA GLU A 21 8.03 -12.28 -20.34
C GLU A 21 9.41 -12.97 -20.30
N ASP A 22 10.38 -12.46 -21.06
CA ASP A 22 11.75 -12.95 -21.09
C ASP A 22 12.65 -12.39 -19.96
N MET A 23 12.05 -11.79 -18.92
CA MET A 23 12.74 -11.14 -17.77
C MET A 23 13.65 -9.95 -18.15
N GLU A 24 13.46 -9.39 -19.33
CA GLU A 24 14.06 -8.13 -19.76
C GLU A 24 13.42 -6.92 -19.07
N LEU A 25 14.23 -5.95 -18.64
CA LEU A 25 13.73 -4.75 -17.97
C LEU A 25 13.05 -3.81 -18.99
N ILE A 26 11.74 -3.63 -18.87
CA ILE A 26 10.93 -2.74 -19.71
C ILE A 26 10.99 -1.29 -19.19
N LYS A 27 10.83 -1.10 -17.87
CA LYS A 27 10.83 0.22 -17.24
C LYS A 27 11.29 0.13 -15.79
N ALA A 28 12.07 1.12 -15.38
CA ALA A 28 12.47 1.32 -13.99
C ALA A 28 12.06 2.70 -13.50
N PHE A 29 11.74 2.79 -12.21
CA PHE A 29 11.44 4.03 -11.50
C PHE A 29 12.48 4.26 -10.41
N PRO A 30 12.64 5.50 -9.91
CA PRO A 30 13.50 5.77 -8.77
C PRO A 30 13.17 4.86 -7.59
N PRO A 31 14.18 4.38 -6.84
CA PRO A 31 13.95 3.61 -5.62
C PRO A 31 13.05 4.36 -4.64
N ILE A 32 12.15 3.63 -3.98
CA ILE A 32 11.32 4.18 -2.91
C ILE A 32 11.77 3.63 -1.55
N ASN A 33 11.73 4.49 -0.54
CA ASN A 33 12.01 4.05 0.82
C ASN A 33 10.81 3.28 1.39
N ILE A 34 11.02 2.00 1.69
CA ILE A 34 10.05 1.14 2.36
C ILE A 34 10.53 0.93 3.80
N PHE A 35 9.65 1.17 4.77
CA PHE A 35 9.96 1.09 6.18
C PHE A 35 8.85 0.36 6.95
N TYR A 36 9.16 -0.18 8.13
CA TYR A 36 8.14 -0.71 9.01
C TYR A 36 7.47 0.41 9.80
N ILE A 37 6.16 0.26 10.00
CA ILE A 37 5.34 1.13 10.84
C ILE A 37 4.40 0.26 11.68
N THR A 38 4.15 0.66 12.92
CA THR A 38 3.16 0.01 13.77
C THR A 38 1.77 0.26 13.19
N ILE A 39 0.91 -0.75 13.12
CA ILE A 39 -0.45 -0.57 12.62
C ILE A 39 -1.24 0.45 13.45
N LYS A 40 -0.96 0.54 14.75
CA LYS A 40 -1.57 1.53 15.66
C LYS A 40 -1.23 2.98 15.31
N ASP A 41 -0.15 3.22 14.58
CA ASP A 41 0.30 4.54 14.18
C ASP A 41 -0.26 4.95 12.79
N ILE A 42 -1.11 4.10 12.19
CA ILE A 42 -1.73 4.34 10.88
C ILE A 42 -3.20 4.68 11.05
N GLN A 43 -3.59 5.85 10.55
CA GLN A 43 -4.97 6.28 10.43
C GLN A 43 -5.55 5.86 9.08
N PRO A 44 -6.63 5.04 9.04
CA PRO A 44 -7.23 4.64 7.78
C PRO A 44 -8.10 5.74 7.17
N SER A 45 -7.94 6.00 5.86
CA SER A 45 -8.85 6.86 5.08
C SER A 45 -10.15 6.17 4.62
N GLN A 46 -10.42 4.96 5.10
CA GLN A 46 -11.60 4.18 4.73
C GLN A 46 -12.09 3.35 5.91
N PHE A 47 -13.39 3.38 6.18
CA PHE A 47 -14.01 2.70 7.33
C PHE A 47 -14.55 1.30 7.04
N PHE A 48 -14.75 0.95 5.76
CA PHE A 48 -15.34 -0.33 5.36
C PHE A 48 -14.37 -1.15 4.52
N VAL A 49 -14.45 -2.46 4.60
CA VAL A 49 -13.73 -3.39 3.71
C VAL A 49 -14.70 -4.44 3.17
N ASP A 50 -14.41 -4.90 1.96
CA ASP A 50 -15.15 -6.00 1.33
C ASP A 50 -14.55 -7.34 1.78
N MET A 51 -15.38 -8.19 2.41
CA MET A 51 -14.93 -9.48 2.94
C MET A 51 -14.56 -10.48 1.86
N ASP A 52 -15.11 -10.38 0.64
CA ASP A 52 -14.71 -11.26 -0.45
C ASP A 52 -13.32 -10.87 -0.98
N LYS A 53 -12.96 -9.58 -0.94
CA LYS A 53 -11.57 -9.15 -1.15
C LYS A 53 -10.65 -9.68 -0.06
N VAL A 54 -11.08 -9.64 1.21
CA VAL A 54 -10.27 -10.18 2.33
C VAL A 54 -9.98 -11.68 2.13
N LYS A 55 -10.97 -12.47 1.74
CA LYS A 55 -10.77 -13.90 1.43
C LYS A 55 -9.84 -14.10 0.23
N ALA A 56 -9.99 -13.28 -0.81
CA ALA A 56 -9.13 -13.35 -1.99
C ALA A 56 -7.66 -13.09 -1.65
N ILE A 57 -7.37 -12.23 -0.66
CA ILE A 57 -5.99 -11.91 -0.26
C ILE A 57 -5.32 -12.92 0.66
N GLU A 58 -6.11 -13.77 1.32
CA GLU A 58 -5.59 -14.77 2.25
C GLU A 58 -4.68 -15.81 1.57
N SER A 59 -4.94 -16.16 0.31
CA SER A 59 -4.13 -17.17 -0.40
C SER A 59 -2.74 -16.67 -0.80
N PHE A 60 -2.51 -15.35 -0.83
CA PHE A 60 -1.26 -14.78 -1.31
C PHE A 60 -0.43 -14.08 -0.24
N ILE A 61 -1.03 -13.64 0.88
CA ILE A 61 -0.28 -13.07 2.01
C ILE A 61 0.20 -14.20 2.91
N LYS A 62 1.51 -14.48 2.88
CA LYS A 62 2.14 -15.53 3.69
C LYS A 62 2.61 -15.00 5.04
N SER A 63 2.94 -13.72 5.12
CA SER A 63 3.43 -13.06 6.34
C SER A 63 3.19 -11.54 6.34
N GLU A 64 3.49 -10.88 7.45
CA GLU A 64 3.48 -9.40 7.54
C GLU A 64 4.41 -8.72 6.50
N GLU A 65 5.43 -9.44 6.02
CA GLU A 65 6.41 -8.95 5.04
C GLU A 65 5.82 -8.67 3.66
N ASP A 66 4.71 -9.33 3.33
CA ASP A 66 4.00 -9.22 2.06
C ASP A 66 3.03 -8.02 2.05
N ILE A 67 2.87 -7.34 3.19
CA ILE A 67 1.92 -6.24 3.36
C ILE A 67 2.66 -4.92 3.26
N ILE A 68 2.42 -4.21 2.15
CA ILE A 68 2.94 -2.86 1.89
C ILE A 68 1.77 -1.90 1.71
N ILE A 69 1.76 -0.83 2.50
CA ILE A 69 0.70 0.19 2.53
C ILE A 69 1.22 1.53 2.01
N SER A 70 0.47 2.17 1.11
CA SER A 70 0.75 3.54 0.68
C SER A 70 0.29 4.53 1.75
N LEU A 71 1.20 5.38 2.21
CA LEU A 71 0.96 6.33 3.29
C LEU A 71 1.15 7.77 2.81
N ALA A 72 0.31 8.68 3.26
CA ALA A 72 0.64 10.10 3.34
C ALA A 72 1.09 10.44 4.76
N LYS A 73 2.02 11.37 4.90
CA LYS A 73 2.33 11.98 6.19
C LYS A 73 1.72 13.38 6.23
N ILE A 74 0.70 13.56 7.06
CA ILE A 74 0.03 14.86 7.24
C ILE A 74 0.22 15.27 8.70
N LYS A 75 0.90 16.40 8.93
CA LYS A 75 1.40 16.81 10.25
C LYS A 75 2.21 15.66 10.88
N ASP A 76 1.77 15.14 12.03
CA ASP A 76 2.40 14.06 12.78
C ASP A 76 1.74 12.68 12.56
N SER A 77 0.72 12.60 11.70
CA SER A 77 -0.06 11.38 11.46
C SER A 77 0.32 10.71 10.13
N PHE A 78 0.37 9.37 10.15
CA PHE A 78 0.45 8.57 8.93
C PHE A 78 -0.94 8.12 8.53
N ILE A 79 -1.33 8.41 7.30
CA ILE A 79 -2.67 8.10 6.78
C ILE A 79 -2.52 7.08 5.66
N SER A 80 -3.19 5.93 5.78
CA SER A 80 -3.21 4.97 4.66
C SER A 80 -4.10 5.48 3.56
N LEU A 81 -3.54 5.70 2.37
CA LEU A 81 -4.28 6.17 1.20
C LEU A 81 -5.01 5.05 0.46
N ASP A 82 -4.46 3.84 0.50
CA ASP A 82 -4.99 2.63 -0.11
C ASP A 82 -4.44 1.41 0.65
N GLY A 83 -4.92 0.21 0.32
CA GLY A 83 -4.51 -1.04 0.94
C GLY A 83 -5.30 -1.40 2.19
N HIS A 84 -6.46 -0.78 2.44
CA HIS A 84 -7.27 -1.02 3.65
C HIS A 84 -7.69 -2.48 3.82
N THR A 85 -7.93 -3.22 2.74
CA THR A 85 -8.18 -4.68 2.82
C THR A 85 -6.98 -5.43 3.39
N ARG A 86 -5.75 -5.08 2.98
CA ARG A 86 -4.51 -5.68 3.49
C ARG A 86 -4.24 -5.25 4.93
N LEU A 87 -4.52 -3.99 5.26
CA LEU A 87 -4.38 -3.48 6.62
C LEU A 87 -5.37 -4.17 7.57
N TYR A 88 -6.64 -4.31 7.17
CA TYR A 88 -7.63 -5.09 7.91
C TYR A 88 -7.20 -6.55 8.09
N TYR A 89 -6.71 -7.19 7.02
CA TYR A 89 -6.20 -8.56 7.09
C TYR A 89 -5.05 -8.67 8.11
N ALA A 90 -4.10 -7.73 8.09
CA ALA A 90 -3.00 -7.69 9.05
C ALA A 90 -3.50 -7.66 10.50
N VAL A 91 -4.47 -6.77 10.80
CA VAL A 91 -5.12 -6.69 12.11
C VAL A 91 -5.81 -8.01 12.47
N SER A 92 -6.55 -8.61 11.54
CA SER A 92 -7.27 -9.87 11.75
C SER A 92 -6.36 -11.07 12.05
N LYS A 93 -5.12 -11.04 11.53
CA LYS A 93 -4.09 -12.06 11.80
C LYS A 93 -3.25 -11.75 13.05
N GLY A 94 -3.50 -10.63 13.72
CA GLY A 94 -2.80 -10.24 14.94
C GLY A 94 -1.40 -9.64 14.71
N TYR A 95 -1.10 -9.19 13.49
CA TYR A 95 0.16 -8.49 13.22
C TYR A 95 0.17 -7.12 13.88
N SER A 96 1.35 -6.69 14.34
CA SER A 96 1.51 -5.40 15.04
C SER A 96 2.09 -4.31 14.14
N LYS A 97 2.76 -4.71 13.05
CA LYS A 97 3.44 -3.81 12.11
C LYS A 97 3.21 -4.27 10.67
N VAL A 98 3.39 -3.35 9.74
CA VAL A 98 3.39 -3.58 8.28
C VAL A 98 4.48 -2.74 7.64
N LYS A 99 4.77 -2.98 6.36
CA LYS A 99 5.61 -2.07 5.58
C LYS A 99 4.76 -0.92 5.05
N GLY A 100 5.37 0.27 4.98
CA GLY A 100 4.79 1.47 4.41
C GLY A 100 5.77 2.17 3.47
N TYR A 101 5.23 2.96 2.55
CA TYR A 101 5.99 3.94 1.77
C TYR A 101 5.22 5.24 1.68
N LEU A 102 5.94 6.36 1.59
CA LEU A 102 5.33 7.68 1.46
C LEU A 102 4.97 7.99 0.01
N THR A 103 3.80 8.58 -0.19
CA THR A 103 3.35 9.11 -1.48
C THR A 103 2.48 10.35 -1.27
N GLU A 104 2.29 11.13 -2.33
CA GLU A 104 1.51 12.36 -2.26
C GLU A 104 0.02 12.03 -2.08
N PRO A 105 -0.66 12.64 -1.09
CA PRO A 105 -2.09 12.49 -0.93
C PRO A 105 -2.83 13.16 -2.11
N GLY A 106 -4.00 12.60 -2.47
CA GLY A 106 -4.96 13.34 -3.29
C GLY A 106 -5.77 14.33 -2.44
N ASP A 107 -6.53 15.20 -3.10
CA ASP A 107 -7.32 16.27 -2.45
C ASP A 107 -8.39 15.78 -1.45
N TYR A 108 -8.68 14.48 -1.40
CA TYR A 108 -9.71 13.89 -0.54
C TYR A 108 -9.24 13.58 0.89
N VAL A 109 -7.93 13.66 1.16
CA VAL A 109 -7.34 13.14 2.41
C VAL A 109 -7.53 14.10 3.59
N ASP A 110 -7.75 15.39 3.34
CA ASP A 110 -7.91 16.41 4.39
C ASP A 110 -9.06 16.12 5.35
N GLY A 111 -10.13 15.46 4.89
CA GLY A 111 -11.27 15.08 5.71
C GLY A 111 -11.00 13.93 6.70
N PHE A 112 -9.83 13.29 6.62
CA PHE A 112 -9.41 12.21 7.51
C PHE A 112 -8.34 12.65 8.50
N VAL A 113 -8.03 13.94 8.58
CA VAL A 113 -7.05 14.50 9.52
C VAL A 113 -7.78 15.38 10.51
N GLU A 114 -7.78 14.99 11.79
CA GLU A 114 -8.17 15.87 12.91
C GLU A 114 -6.93 16.58 13.48
#